data_AF-A0A971HFI5-F1
#
_entry.id   AF-A0A971HFI5-F1
#
_cell.length_a   1.000
_cell.length_b   1.000
_cell.length_c   1.000
_cell.angle_alpha   90.00
_cell.angle_beta   90.00
_cell.angle_gamma   90.00
#
_symmetry.space_group_name_H-M   'P 1'
#
loop_
_entity.id
_entity.type
_entity.pdbx_description
1 polymer ?
#
loop_
_entity_poly.entity_id
_entity_poly.type
_entity_poly.pdbx_seq_one_letter_code
_entity_poly.pdbx_strand_id
1 'polypeptide(L)' 'KNITCYPGCEDMMAGAICQTDKSVVKAKGLITARAPGSAIEFGLSLLSHIAGEEVAEAVRSELVI' A
#
# COMPACT_ATOMS: atom_id res chain seq x y z
N LYS A 1 12.74 5.64 -6.88
CA LYS A 1 11.62 5.83 -5.92
C LYS A 1 11.43 4.52 -5.15
N ASN A 2 11.16 4.56 -3.85
CA ASN A 2 10.84 3.35 -3.09
C ASN A 2 9.37 2.99 -3.34
N ILE A 3 9.11 1.77 -3.80
CA ILE A 3 7.76 1.26 -4.07
C ILE A 3 7.68 -0.20 -3.65
N THR A 4 6.52 -0.83 -3.79
CA THR A 4 6.40 -2.29 -3.86
C THR A 4 5.54 -2.66 -5.07
N CYS A 5 5.59 -3.92 -5.48
CA CYS A 5 4.82 -4.45 -6.60
C CYS A 5 4.54 -5.95 -6.39
N TYR A 6 3.78 -6.55 -7.31
CA TYR A 6 3.56 -7.99 -7.31
C TYR A 6 4.87 -8.78 -7.34
N PRO A 7 5.03 -9.85 -6.53
CA PRO A 7 6.21 -10.70 -6.57
C PRO A 7 6.46 -11.25 -7.98
N GLY A 8 7.68 -11.06 -8.50
CA GLY A 8 8.05 -11.41 -9.88
C GLY A 8 7.86 -10.28 -10.89
N CYS A 9 7.39 -9.11 -10.47
CA CYS A 9 7.27 -7.92 -11.33
C CYS A 9 8.37 -6.88 -11.10
N GLU A 10 9.35 -7.15 -10.23
CA GLU A 10 10.36 -6.18 -9.79
C GLU A 10 11.18 -5.63 -10.96
N ASP A 11 11.57 -6.48 -11.90
CA ASP A 11 12.37 -6.10 -13.08
C ASP A 11 11.63 -5.15 -14.04
N MET A 12 10.29 -5.07 -13.95
CA MET A 12 9.47 -4.19 -14.79
C MET A 12 9.37 -2.76 -14.25
N MET A 13 9.89 -2.48 -13.05
CA MET A 13 9.64 -1.22 -12.33
C MET A 13 10.62 -0.08 -12.67
N ALA A 14 11.29 -0.14 -13.82
CA ALA A 14 12.04 0.97 -14.43
C ALA A 14 12.96 1.76 -13.46
N GLY A 15 13.83 1.07 -12.72
CA GLY A 15 14.79 1.69 -11.80
C GLY A 15 14.20 2.15 -10.47
N ALA A 16 12.96 1.77 -10.15
CA ALA A 16 12.44 1.89 -8.80
C ALA A 16 13.11 0.87 -7.86
N ILE A 17 13.17 1.20 -6.57
CA ILE A 17 13.67 0.30 -5.54
C ILE A 17 12.45 -0.41 -4.95
N CYS A 18 12.23 -1.65 -5.38
CA CYS A 18 11.13 -2.47 -4.89
C CYS A 18 11.42 -2.99 -3.48
N GLN A 19 10.53 -2.67 -2.55
CA GLN A 19 10.51 -3.19 -1.18
C GLN A 19 9.77 -4.52 -1.19
N THR A 20 10.53 -5.62 -1.10
CA THR A 20 10.02 -6.99 -1.18
C THR A 20 9.61 -7.55 0.18
N ASP A 21 9.70 -6.78 1.25
CA ASP A 21 9.33 -7.15 2.63
C ASP A 21 8.09 -6.38 3.13
N LYS A 22 7.58 -5.43 2.35
CA LYS A 22 6.47 -4.56 2.73
C LYS A 22 5.21 -4.83 1.93
N SER A 23 4.09 -4.94 2.63
CA SER A 23 2.75 -5.07 2.03
C SER A 23 2.33 -3.80 1.29
N VAL A 24 2.62 -2.63 1.87
CA VAL A 24 2.29 -1.31 1.34
C VAL A 24 3.48 -0.37 1.50
N VAL A 25 3.74 0.46 0.49
CA VAL A 25 4.79 1.50 0.53
C VAL A 25 4.16 2.83 0.17
N LYS A 26 4.34 3.83 1.05
CA LYS A 26 3.97 5.23 0.81
C LYS A 26 5.22 6.00 0.38
N ALA A 27 5.19 6.59 -0.79
CA ALA A 27 6.20 7.50 -1.33
C ALA A 27 5.55 8.85 -1.69
N LYS A 28 6.38 9.85 -2.04
CA LYS A 28 5.86 11.18 -2.41
C LYS A 28 4.92 11.06 -3.63
N GLY A 29 3.63 11.24 -3.38
CA GLY A 29 2.56 11.17 -4.39
C GLY A 29 2.28 9.77 -4.94
N LEU A 30 2.68 8.71 -4.24
CA LEU A 30 2.41 7.33 -4.68
C LEU A 30 2.22 6.40 -3.49
N ILE A 31 1.16 5.59 -3.52
CA ILE A 31 0.94 4.50 -2.58
C ILE A 31 0.87 3.23 -3.43
N THR A 32 1.71 2.25 -3.13
CA THR A 32 1.79 0.97 -3.86
C THR A 32 1.61 -0.20 -2.91
N ALA A 33 1.07 -1.31 -3.40
CA ALA A 33 0.83 -2.53 -2.62
C ALA A 33 1.42 -3.78 -3.31
N ARG A 34 1.75 -4.79 -2.51
CA ARG A 34 2.53 -5.94 -2.96
C ARG A 34 1.69 -7.02 -3.59
N ALA A 35 0.64 -7.51 -2.95
CA ALA A 35 -0.11 -8.68 -3.42
C ALA A 35 -1.60 -8.55 -3.05
N PRO A 36 -2.49 -9.45 -3.54
CA PRO A 36 -3.90 -9.43 -3.15
C PRO A 36 -4.13 -9.42 -1.63
N GLY A 37 -3.28 -10.10 -0.85
CA GLY A 37 -3.34 -10.09 0.61
C GLY A 37 -3.08 -8.72 1.26
N SER A 38 -2.54 -7.75 0.51
CA SER A 38 -2.29 -6.38 0.96
C SER A 38 -3.44 -5.42 0.64
N ALA A 39 -4.54 -5.89 0.01
CA ALA A 39 -5.61 -5.03 -0.48
C ALA A 39 -6.25 -4.17 0.61
N ILE A 40 -6.44 -4.73 1.80
CA ILE A 40 -7.04 -4.03 2.94
C ILE A 40 -6.10 -2.96 3.49
N GLU A 41 -4.84 -3.30 3.77
CA GLU A 41 -3.85 -2.33 4.23
C GLU A 41 -3.63 -1.21 3.21
N PHE A 42 -3.70 -1.54 1.92
CA PHE A 42 -3.63 -0.58 0.83
C PHE A 42 -4.83 0.37 0.81
N GLY A 43 -6.05 -0.17 0.90
CA GLY A 43 -7.28 0.61 0.95
C GLY A 43 -7.31 1.55 2.15
N LEU A 44 -6.96 1.06 3.35
CA LEU A 44 -6.86 1.88 4.55
C LEU A 44 -5.77 2.96 4.42
N SER A 45 -4.64 2.64 3.78
CA SER A 45 -3.57 3.61 3.51
C SER A 45 -4.01 4.72 2.55
N LEU A 46 -4.82 4.39 1.53
CA LEU A 46 -5.43 5.39 0.63
C LEU A 46 -6.46 6.24 1.38
N LEU A 47 -7.32 5.62 2.17
CA LEU A 47 -8.35 6.30 2.93
C LEU A 47 -7.74 7.28 3.94
N SER A 48 -6.71 6.87 4.67
CA SER A 48 -5.93 7.73 5.57
C SER A 48 -5.34 8.94 4.83
N HIS A 49 -4.85 8.74 3.61
CA HIS A 49 -4.28 9.82 2.80
C HIS A 49 -5.33 10.81 2.28
N ILE A 50 -6.53 10.34 1.92
CA ILE A 50 -7.57 11.14 1.26
C ILE A 50 -8.51 11.79 2.28
N ALA A 51 -8.92 11.04 3.31
CA ALA A 51 -9.95 11.43 4.26
C ALA A 51 -9.42 11.62 5.70
N GLY A 52 -8.13 11.34 5.94
CA GLY A 52 -7.50 11.46 7.26
C GLY A 52 -7.49 10.15 8.05
N GLU A 53 -6.60 10.10 9.04
CA GLU A 53 -6.33 8.89 9.82
C GLU A 53 -7.56 8.43 10.64
N GLU A 54 -8.33 9.36 11.20
CA GLU A 54 -9.52 9.07 11.99
C GLU A 54 -10.56 8.28 11.19
N VAL A 55 -10.82 8.69 9.95
CA VAL A 55 -11.76 8.00 9.05
C VAL A 55 -11.25 6.61 8.69
N ALA A 56 -9.95 6.47 8.46
CA ALA A 56 -9.35 5.17 8.17
C ALA A 56 -9.45 4.21 9.36
N GLU A 57 -9.25 4.70 10.57
CA GLU A 57 -9.34 3.87 11.78
C GLU A 57 -10.79 3.47 12.09
N ALA A 58 -11.74 4.38 11.90
CA ALA A 58 -13.17 4.05 12.02
C ALA A 58 -13.56 2.90 11.07
N VAL A 59 -13.16 2.98 9.80
CA VAL A 59 -13.41 1.90 8.82
C VAL A 59 -12.66 0.61 9.20
N ARG A 60 -11.40 0.70 9.64
CA ARG A 60 -10.63 -0.46 10.10
C ARG A 60 -11.37 -1.22 11.21
N SER A 61 -12.00 -0.50 12.14
CA SER A 61 -12.71 -1.09 13.28
C SER A 61 -13.94 -1.93 12.90
N GLU A 62 -14.52 -1.67 11.73
CA GLU A 62 -15.69 -2.40 11.21
C GLU A 62 -15.32 -3.62 10.35
N LEU A 63 -14.06 -3.74 9.93
CA LEU A 63 -13.60 -4.86 9.10
C LEU A 63 -13.37 -6.10 9.97
N VAL A 64 -13.93 -7.24 9.56
CA VAL A 64 -13.67 -8.55 10.18
C VAL A 64 -12.49 -9.21 9.47
N ILE A 65 -11.28 -9.00 10.01
CA ILE A 65 -10.00 -9.40 9.43
C ILE A 65 -9.04 -9.91 10.49
#